data_AF-A0A356V9E0-F1
#
_entry.id   AF-A0A356V9E0-F1
#
_cell.length_a   1.000
_cell.length_b   1.000
_cell.length_c   1.000
_cell.angle_alpha   90.00
_cell.angle_beta   90.00
_cell.angle_gamma   90.00
#
_symmetry.space_group_name_H-M   'P 1'
#
loop_
_entity.id
_entity.type
_entity.pdbx_description
1 polymer ?
#
loop_
_entity_poly.entity_id
_entity_poly.type
_entity_poly.pdbx_seq_one_letter_code
_entity_poly.pdbx_strand_id
1 'polypeptide(L)'
;RGPIVRIPGALTAVTEEELALAGERLSRHPQFRAQDTILRGGERVVSVLLGGDTRHYELTTTFVDGLIQQVLQACDAVDGVCLVTSSRRTPPDVERLLQQRLDRHPRCRMVLLASRDPLNGTSEGMLGLARVVVVTGESISMVTEACASGRPVLVVDPPLRKAGWGRVTKPQRYVRQLAHDGYAKPLFLREVNQAIQRAIAQPRATPRLDAYAAVRDAVARLL
;
A
#
# COMPACT_ATOMS: atom_id res chain seq x y z
N ARG A 1 -26.37 23.48 15.06
CA ARG A 1 -25.15 22.71 14.70
C ARG A 1 -25.50 21.94 13.43
N GLY A 2 -24.71 22.08 12.36
CA GLY A 2 -24.97 21.38 11.09
C GLY A 2 -24.76 19.86 11.21
N PRO A 3 -25.23 19.07 10.23
CA PRO A 3 -25.04 17.62 10.19
C PRO A 3 -23.55 17.25 10.12
N ILE A 4 -23.12 16.30 10.96
CA ILE A 4 -21.75 15.77 10.95
C ILE A 4 -21.77 14.41 10.26
N VAL A 5 -21.03 14.27 9.16
CA VAL A 5 -20.92 13.02 8.40
C VAL A 5 -19.62 12.32 8.75
N ARG A 6 -19.70 11.06 9.18
CA ARG A 6 -18.52 10.23 9.44
C ARG A 6 -18.16 9.46 8.17
N ILE A 7 -17.05 9.82 7.56
CA ILE A 7 -16.48 9.08 6.42
C ILE A 7 -15.52 8.00 6.92
N PRO A 8 -15.40 6.86 6.22
CA PRO A 8 -14.58 5.75 6.68
C PRO A 8 -13.09 6.08 6.64
N GLY A 9 -12.62 6.90 5.69
CA GLY A 9 -11.20 7.24 5.56
C GLY A 9 -10.95 8.54 4.81
N ALA A 10 -9.78 8.67 4.19
CA ALA A 10 -9.53 9.75 3.23
C ALA A 10 -10.55 9.69 2.07
N LEU A 11 -10.97 10.84 1.56
CA LEU A 11 -11.84 10.93 0.38
C LEU A 11 -11.05 10.44 -0.84
N THR A 12 -11.17 9.16 -1.10
CA THR A 12 -10.55 8.46 -2.22
C THR A 12 -11.66 7.66 -2.88
N ALA A 13 -12.03 8.05 -4.09
CA ALA A 13 -12.81 7.25 -5.00
C ALA A 13 -11.94 7.10 -6.24
N VAL A 14 -11.56 5.86 -6.54
CA VAL A 14 -10.86 5.54 -7.76
C VAL A 14 -11.55 4.35 -8.40
N THR A 15 -11.99 4.54 -9.64
CA THR A 15 -12.60 3.49 -10.44
C THR A 15 -11.53 2.50 -10.91
N GLU A 16 -11.95 1.30 -11.31
CA GLU A 16 -11.02 0.33 -11.90
C GLU A 16 -10.41 0.85 -13.20
N GLU A 17 -11.16 1.63 -13.97
CA GLU A 17 -10.69 2.27 -15.20
C GLU A 17 -9.60 3.31 -14.92
N GLU A 18 -9.79 4.18 -13.93
CA GLU A 18 -8.77 5.16 -13.52
C GLU A 18 -7.49 4.48 -13.02
N LEU A 19 -7.61 3.38 -12.27
CA LEU A 19 -6.48 2.59 -11.83
C LEU A 19 -5.75 1.92 -12.99
N ALA A 20 -6.48 1.35 -13.95
CA ALA A 20 -5.89 0.73 -15.14
C ALA A 20 -5.10 1.76 -15.96
N LEU A 21 -5.67 2.94 -16.20
CA LEU A 21 -4.99 4.05 -16.89
C LEU A 21 -3.78 4.56 -16.12
N ALA A 22 -3.88 4.69 -14.80
CA ALA A 22 -2.75 5.09 -13.97
C ALA A 22 -1.62 4.04 -14.01
N GLY A 23 -1.96 2.75 -14.00
CA GLY A 23 -1.02 1.65 -14.11
C GLY A 23 -0.30 1.61 -15.46
N GLU A 24 -1.03 1.83 -16.56
CA GLU A 24 -0.46 1.95 -17.90
C GLU A 24 0.53 3.13 -17.97
N ARG A 25 0.14 4.29 -17.45
CA ARG A 25 1.02 5.46 -17.39
C ARG A 25 2.28 5.17 -16.57
N LEU A 26 2.15 4.51 -15.43
CA LEU A 26 3.28 4.17 -14.56
C LEU A 26 4.25 3.18 -15.23
N SER A 27 3.73 2.20 -15.95
CA SER A 27 4.56 1.21 -16.68
C SER A 27 5.44 1.83 -17.76
N ARG A 28 5.07 3.02 -18.25
CA ARG A 28 5.82 3.80 -19.25
C ARG A 28 6.81 4.77 -18.60
N HIS A 29 6.87 4.81 -17.27
CA HIS A 29 7.77 5.72 -16.56
C HIS A 29 9.24 5.34 -16.83
N PRO A 30 10.16 6.30 -17.04
CA PRO A 30 11.56 5.99 -17.36
C PRO A 30 12.30 5.16 -16.30
N GLN A 31 11.87 5.24 -15.03
CA GLN A 31 12.44 4.44 -13.94
C GLN A 31 11.82 3.04 -13.83
N PHE A 32 10.79 2.74 -14.61
CA PHE A 32 10.13 1.44 -14.61
C PHE A 32 10.94 0.43 -15.43
N ARG A 33 11.46 -0.59 -14.76
CA ARG A 33 12.39 -1.58 -15.32
C ARG A 33 11.66 -2.80 -15.89
N ALA A 34 10.70 -2.61 -16.79
CA ALA A 34 10.02 -3.72 -17.46
C ALA A 34 9.99 -3.54 -18.98
N GLN A 35 10.28 -4.63 -19.68
CA GLN A 35 10.20 -4.77 -21.13
C GLN A 35 8.90 -5.53 -21.44
N ASP A 36 7.80 -4.81 -21.66
CA ASP A 36 6.50 -5.27 -22.20
C ASP A 36 5.66 -6.34 -21.45
N THR A 37 6.18 -7.06 -20.46
CA THR A 37 5.51 -8.25 -19.87
C THR A 37 4.47 -7.94 -18.80
N ILE A 38 4.65 -6.87 -18.02
CA ILE A 38 3.70 -6.44 -16.97
C ILE A 38 2.34 -6.07 -17.57
N LEU A 39 2.35 -5.32 -18.67
CA LEU A 39 1.14 -4.80 -19.32
C LEU A 39 0.27 -5.88 -19.95
N ARG A 40 0.84 -7.05 -20.27
CA ARG A 40 0.10 -8.21 -20.77
C ARG A 40 -0.55 -9.03 -19.67
N GLY A 41 -0.49 -8.58 -18.41
CA GLY A 41 -1.01 -9.30 -17.25
C GLY A 41 -0.20 -10.55 -16.89
N GLY A 42 1.03 -10.68 -17.42
CA GLY A 42 1.87 -11.87 -17.22
C GLY A 42 2.61 -11.87 -15.88
N GLU A 43 2.94 -10.70 -15.32
CA GLU A 43 3.68 -10.61 -14.07
C GLU A 43 2.76 -10.47 -12.84
N ARG A 44 3.09 -11.18 -11.77
CA ARG A 44 2.41 -11.09 -10.47
C ARG A 44 3.02 -9.96 -9.66
N VAL A 45 2.43 -8.77 -9.78
CA VAL A 45 2.95 -7.54 -9.14
C VAL A 45 2.53 -7.45 -7.67
N VAL A 46 3.52 -7.21 -6.80
CA VAL A 46 3.35 -6.87 -5.39
C VAL A 46 3.70 -5.39 -5.20
N SER A 47 2.70 -4.56 -4.87
CA SER A 47 2.95 -3.13 -4.62
C SER A 47 3.17 -2.89 -3.13
N VAL A 48 4.28 -2.23 -2.78
CA VAL A 48 4.66 -1.92 -1.39
C VAL A 48 4.60 -0.42 -1.18
N LEU A 49 3.68 0.02 -0.32
CA LEU A 49 3.49 1.43 0.04
C LEU A 49 4.02 1.69 1.45
N LEU A 50 5.15 2.39 1.54
CA LEU A 50 5.78 2.71 2.81
C LEU A 50 5.42 4.14 3.21
N GLY A 51 4.79 4.28 4.37
CA GLY A 51 4.52 5.57 4.98
C GLY A 51 5.78 6.14 5.60
N GLY A 52 5.85 6.25 6.92
CA GLY A 52 6.98 6.89 7.57
C GLY A 52 6.72 7.25 9.01
N ASP A 53 7.62 8.05 9.56
CA ASP A 53 7.58 8.39 10.96
C ASP A 53 6.29 9.14 11.33
N THR A 54 5.82 8.84 12.54
CA THR A 54 4.72 9.57 13.18
C THR A 54 5.05 9.76 14.65
N ARG A 55 4.16 10.46 15.38
CA ARG A 55 4.24 10.56 16.83
C ARG A 55 4.32 9.19 17.53
N HIS A 56 3.64 8.18 17.02
CA HIS A 56 3.51 6.88 17.68
C HIS A 56 4.33 5.76 17.03
N TYR A 57 4.86 5.99 15.84
CA TYR A 57 5.52 4.97 15.03
C TYR A 57 6.87 5.45 14.52
N GLU A 58 7.80 4.51 14.43
CA GLU A 58 9.13 4.72 13.89
C GLU A 58 9.38 3.72 12.77
N LEU A 59 9.58 4.23 11.57
CA LEU A 59 9.89 3.40 10.41
C LEU A 59 11.40 3.13 10.40
N THR A 60 11.84 2.16 11.20
CA THR A 60 13.27 1.81 11.30
C THR A 60 13.79 1.10 10.05
N THR A 61 15.08 1.26 9.76
CA THR A 61 15.77 0.49 8.72
C THR A 61 15.68 -1.02 8.94
N THR A 62 15.79 -1.50 10.18
CA THR A 62 15.63 -2.92 10.51
C THR A 62 14.25 -3.47 10.16
N PHE A 63 13.19 -2.72 10.48
CA PHE A 63 11.83 -3.12 10.12
C PHE A 63 11.65 -3.15 8.60
N VAL A 64 12.09 -2.10 7.90
CA VAL A 64 11.93 -2.01 6.45
C VAL A 64 12.76 -3.07 5.72
N ASP A 65 13.99 -3.34 6.14
CA ASP A 65 14.80 -4.41 5.54
C ASP A 65 14.13 -5.78 5.70
N GLY A 66 13.62 -6.07 6.91
CA GLY A 66 12.86 -7.29 7.16
C GLY A 66 11.59 -7.38 6.29
N LEU A 67 10.88 -6.27 6.08
CA LEU A 67 9.68 -6.22 5.25
C LEU A 67 10.02 -6.48 3.77
N ILE A 68 11.04 -5.79 3.26
CA ILE A 68 11.53 -5.96 1.90
C ILE A 68 12.03 -7.39 1.67
N GLN A 69 12.75 -7.98 2.64
CA GLN A 69 13.18 -9.37 2.56
C GLN A 69 11.98 -10.32 2.42
N GLN A 70 10.91 -10.14 3.21
CA GLN A 70 9.71 -10.97 3.10
C GLN A 70 9.01 -10.82 1.75
N VAL A 71 8.94 -9.59 1.22
CA VAL A 71 8.37 -9.30 -0.10
C VAL A 71 9.18 -9.98 -1.20
N LEU A 72 10.51 -9.81 -1.20
CA LEU A 72 11.39 -10.40 -2.21
C LEU A 72 11.32 -11.93 -2.21
N GLN A 73 11.33 -12.56 -1.03
CA GLN A 73 11.16 -14.02 -0.91
C GLN A 73 9.80 -14.49 -1.47
N ALA A 74 8.74 -13.70 -1.29
CA ALA A 74 7.44 -14.03 -1.86
C ALA A 74 7.44 -13.88 -3.38
N CYS A 75 8.04 -12.81 -3.91
CA CYS A 75 8.22 -12.60 -5.34
C CYS A 75 9.03 -13.75 -5.98
N ASP A 76 10.07 -14.25 -5.32
CA ASP A 76 10.80 -15.43 -5.81
C ASP A 76 9.92 -16.68 -5.84
N ALA A 77 9.13 -16.93 -4.79
CA ALA A 77 8.29 -18.13 -4.68
C ALA A 77 7.13 -18.16 -5.70
N VAL A 78 6.61 -17.01 -6.09
CA VAL A 78 5.47 -16.91 -7.03
C VAL A 78 5.86 -16.50 -8.45
N ASP A 79 7.16 -16.39 -8.72
CA ASP A 79 7.68 -15.78 -9.94
C ASP A 79 7.03 -14.42 -10.23
N GLY A 80 7.02 -13.57 -9.20
CA GLY A 80 6.46 -12.23 -9.21
C GLY A 80 7.52 -11.15 -9.18
N VAL A 81 7.06 -9.91 -9.05
CA VAL A 81 7.89 -8.72 -8.95
C VAL A 81 7.30 -7.73 -7.95
N CYS A 82 8.12 -6.84 -7.42
CA CYS A 82 7.66 -5.75 -6.58
C CYS A 82 7.84 -4.37 -7.20
N LEU A 83 6.91 -3.49 -6.86
CA LEU A 83 7.01 -2.04 -6.99
C LEU A 83 7.04 -1.48 -5.56
N VAL A 84 7.95 -0.54 -5.28
CA VAL A 84 8.07 0.04 -3.93
C VAL A 84 7.99 1.56 -4.00
N THR A 85 7.24 2.18 -3.10
CA THR A 85 7.26 3.63 -2.92
C THR A 85 7.32 4.04 -1.46
N SER A 86 7.94 5.18 -1.21
CA SER A 86 8.02 5.82 0.10
C SER A 86 7.06 7.02 0.19
N SER A 87 6.92 7.61 1.37
CA SER A 87 6.17 8.86 1.57
C SER A 87 7.10 9.98 2.01
N ARG A 88 6.64 11.23 1.97
CA ARG A 88 7.42 12.39 2.47
C ARG A 88 7.83 12.29 3.94
N ARG A 89 7.22 11.37 4.71
CA ARG A 89 7.53 11.11 6.12
C ARG A 89 8.56 9.99 6.30
N THR A 90 8.98 9.32 5.23
CA THR A 90 9.96 8.24 5.29
C THR A 90 11.33 8.80 5.70
N PRO A 91 11.99 8.22 6.71
CA PRO A 91 13.33 8.64 7.09
C PRO A 91 14.37 8.51 5.95
N PRO A 92 15.32 9.46 5.81
CA PRO A 92 16.31 9.42 4.72
C PRO A 92 17.23 8.18 4.73
N ASP A 93 17.50 7.60 5.89
CA ASP A 93 18.25 6.34 6.02
C ASP A 93 17.47 5.13 5.51
N VAL A 94 16.15 5.10 5.72
CA VAL A 94 15.25 4.11 5.09
C VAL A 94 15.25 4.25 3.58
N GLU A 95 15.13 5.46 3.04
CA GLU A 95 15.17 5.65 1.59
C GLU A 95 16.51 5.23 0.98
N ARG A 96 17.63 5.51 1.66
CA ARG A 96 18.96 5.00 1.25
C ARG A 96 19.02 3.48 1.25
N LEU A 97 18.49 2.82 2.28
CA LEU A 97 18.39 1.37 2.35
C LEU A 97 17.58 0.82 1.16
N LEU A 98 16.41 1.40 0.86
CA LEU A 98 15.56 0.98 -0.26
C LEU A 98 16.34 1.06 -1.58
N GLN A 99 17.02 2.19 -1.83
CA GLN A 99 17.85 2.34 -3.01
C GLN A 99 18.92 1.24 -3.09
N GLN A 100 19.67 1.02 -2.02
CA GLN A 100 20.75 0.02 -1.98
C GLN A 100 20.24 -1.41 -2.23
N ARG A 101 19.08 -1.76 -1.69
CA ARG A 101 18.53 -3.12 -1.77
C ARG A 101 17.84 -3.40 -3.10
N LEU A 102 17.22 -2.39 -3.72
CA LEU A 102 16.24 -2.61 -4.79
C LEU A 102 16.65 -2.05 -6.15
N ASP A 103 17.55 -1.06 -6.24
CA ASP A 103 17.91 -0.37 -7.50
C ASP A 103 18.23 -1.33 -8.65
N ARG A 104 18.90 -2.44 -8.34
CA ARG A 104 19.31 -3.46 -9.31
C ARG A 104 18.74 -4.85 -9.05
N HIS A 105 17.82 -4.99 -8.10
CA HIS A 105 17.28 -6.30 -7.75
C HIS A 105 16.44 -6.87 -8.91
N PRO A 106 16.62 -8.14 -9.31
CA PRO A 106 15.91 -8.73 -10.45
C PRO A 106 14.40 -8.86 -10.23
N ARG A 107 13.96 -8.93 -8.97
CA ARG A 107 12.53 -8.93 -8.59
C ARG A 107 11.93 -7.53 -8.38
N CYS A 108 12.72 -6.47 -8.47
CA CYS A 108 12.21 -5.11 -8.30
C CYS A 108 12.14 -4.39 -9.64
N ARG A 109 10.95 -3.91 -10.00
CA ARG A 109 10.71 -3.21 -11.27
C ARG A 109 10.73 -1.71 -11.11
N MET A 110 10.46 -1.20 -9.92
CA MET A 110 10.49 0.24 -9.66
C MET A 110 10.61 0.53 -8.17
N VAL A 111 11.39 1.55 -7.85
CA VAL A 111 11.46 2.17 -6.52
C VAL A 111 11.25 3.67 -6.72
N LEU A 112 10.19 4.23 -6.16
CA LEU A 112 9.92 5.67 -6.20
C LEU A 112 10.03 6.27 -4.82
N LEU A 113 11.01 7.15 -4.64
CA LEU A 113 11.31 7.76 -3.35
C LEU A 113 10.72 9.16 -3.30
N ALA A 114 9.88 9.43 -2.29
CA ALA A 114 9.21 10.70 -2.10
C ALA A 114 10.14 11.92 -2.02
N SER A 115 11.40 11.73 -1.62
CA SER A 115 12.40 12.81 -1.60
C SER A 115 12.98 13.15 -2.98
N ARG A 116 12.78 12.29 -3.99
CA ARG A 116 13.40 12.40 -5.32
C ARG A 116 12.38 12.52 -6.43
N ASP A 117 11.25 11.84 -6.28
CA ASP A 117 10.28 11.63 -7.34
C ASP A 117 8.94 12.30 -6.98
N PRO A 118 8.29 13.01 -7.92
CA PRO A 118 6.96 13.53 -7.70
C PRO A 118 5.96 12.37 -7.54
N LEU A 119 5.34 12.26 -6.36
CA LEU A 119 4.44 11.15 -6.02
C LEU A 119 3.07 11.20 -6.73
N ASN A 120 2.77 12.24 -7.51
CA ASN A 120 1.43 12.42 -8.09
C ASN A 120 1.10 11.28 -9.05
N GLY A 121 0.04 10.51 -8.76
CA GLY A 121 -0.36 9.37 -9.59
C GLY A 121 0.46 8.09 -9.35
N THR A 122 1.44 8.12 -8.42
CA THR A 122 2.33 6.99 -8.15
C THR A 122 1.61 5.88 -7.41
N SER A 123 0.91 6.19 -6.31
CA SER A 123 0.19 5.18 -5.55
C SER A 123 -0.92 4.57 -6.41
N GLU A 124 -1.66 5.39 -7.16
CA GLU A 124 -2.71 4.94 -8.08
C GLU A 124 -2.15 4.03 -9.17
N GLY A 125 -1.02 4.38 -9.79
CA GLY A 125 -0.40 3.54 -10.80
C GLY A 125 0.09 2.21 -10.25
N MET A 126 0.70 2.22 -9.06
CA MET A 126 1.14 1.00 -8.39
C MET A 126 -0.05 0.12 -7.98
N LEU A 127 -1.14 0.72 -7.52
CA LEU A 127 -2.38 0.02 -7.18
C LEU A 127 -3.04 -0.58 -8.43
N GLY A 128 -3.02 0.13 -9.56
CA GLY A 128 -3.53 -0.35 -10.84
C GLY A 128 -2.81 -1.59 -11.35
N LEU A 129 -1.49 -1.63 -11.19
CA LEU A 129 -0.67 -2.80 -11.56
C LEU A 129 -0.71 -3.93 -10.54
N ALA A 130 -1.07 -3.66 -9.27
CA ALA A 130 -0.93 -4.61 -8.17
C ALA A 130 -1.86 -5.82 -8.27
N ARG A 131 -1.31 -7.01 -8.01
CA ARG A 131 -2.11 -8.20 -7.66
C ARG A 131 -2.38 -8.30 -6.16
N VAL A 132 -1.47 -7.78 -5.35
CA VAL A 132 -1.57 -7.66 -3.90
C VAL A 132 -0.81 -6.42 -3.45
N VAL A 133 -1.32 -5.76 -2.42
CA VAL A 133 -0.73 -4.54 -1.86
C VAL A 133 -0.24 -4.83 -0.45
N VAL A 134 1.00 -4.47 -0.16
CA VAL A 134 1.57 -4.42 1.19
C VAL A 134 1.70 -2.96 1.58
N VAL A 135 1.14 -2.56 2.71
CA VAL A 135 1.13 -1.16 3.14
C VAL A 135 1.44 -1.04 4.63
N THR A 136 2.16 0.01 5.02
CA THR A 136 2.44 0.26 6.44
C THR A 136 1.23 0.91 7.13
N GLY A 137 0.82 0.34 8.27
CA GLY A 137 -0.48 0.63 8.89
C GLY A 137 -0.62 1.99 9.57
N GLU A 138 0.49 2.68 9.84
CA GLU A 138 0.50 4.03 10.39
C GLU A 138 0.02 5.09 9.38
N SER A 139 0.09 4.79 8.08
CA SER A 139 -0.30 5.70 7.00
C SER A 139 -1.77 5.51 6.62
N ILE A 140 -2.68 6.14 7.37
CA ILE A 140 -4.14 6.05 7.14
C ILE A 140 -4.52 6.37 5.69
N SER A 141 -3.87 7.34 5.03
CA SER A 141 -4.15 7.68 3.63
C SER A 141 -3.80 6.53 2.69
N MET A 142 -2.57 6.01 2.74
CA MET A 142 -2.13 4.90 1.89
C MET A 142 -2.95 3.62 2.15
N VAL A 143 -3.30 3.34 3.42
CA VAL A 143 -4.19 2.22 3.75
C VAL A 143 -5.57 2.42 3.12
N THR A 144 -6.12 3.64 3.17
CA THR A 144 -7.42 3.95 2.57
C THR A 144 -7.37 3.81 1.05
N GLU A 145 -6.36 4.39 0.39
CA GLU A 145 -6.13 4.27 -1.06
C GLU A 145 -6.00 2.80 -1.49
N ALA A 146 -5.23 2.01 -0.75
CA ALA A 146 -5.08 0.58 -1.00
C ALA A 146 -6.43 -0.16 -0.89
N CYS A 147 -7.24 0.13 0.13
CA CYS A 147 -8.56 -0.49 0.29
C CYS A 147 -9.56 -0.05 -0.79
N ALA A 148 -9.45 1.18 -1.29
CA ALA A 148 -10.28 1.67 -2.40
C ALA A 148 -9.97 0.96 -3.73
N SER A 149 -8.75 0.42 -3.87
CA SER A 149 -8.32 -0.26 -5.11
C SER A 149 -9.01 -1.59 -5.40
N GLY A 150 -9.62 -2.22 -4.39
CA GLY A 150 -10.22 -3.56 -4.52
C GLY A 150 -9.20 -4.68 -4.71
N ARG A 151 -7.91 -4.41 -4.43
CA ARG A 151 -6.87 -5.44 -4.37
C ARG A 151 -6.75 -5.99 -2.95
N PRO A 152 -6.28 -7.24 -2.76
CA PRO A 152 -5.95 -7.74 -1.43
C PRO A 152 -4.95 -6.81 -0.74
N VAL A 153 -5.31 -6.27 0.43
CA VAL A 153 -4.48 -5.34 1.20
C VAL A 153 -3.91 -6.03 2.45
N LEU A 154 -2.59 -6.12 2.51
CA LEU A 154 -1.84 -6.65 3.64
C LEU A 154 -1.22 -5.48 4.41
N VAL A 155 -1.63 -5.30 5.67
CA VAL A 155 -1.20 -4.17 6.49
C VAL A 155 -0.18 -4.63 7.52
N VAL A 156 0.96 -3.94 7.59
CA VAL A 156 2.03 -4.25 8.56
C VAL A 156 2.34 -2.98 9.35
N ASP A 157 2.16 -3.03 10.66
CA ASP A 157 2.48 -1.91 11.53
C ASP A 157 4.01 -1.81 11.74
N PRO A 158 4.63 -0.64 11.55
CA PRO A 158 6.00 -0.42 12.01
C PRO A 158 6.09 -0.44 13.55
N PRO A 159 7.30 -0.52 14.12
CA PRO A 159 7.50 -0.45 15.56
C PRO A 159 6.87 0.79 16.20
N LEU A 160 6.27 0.60 17.38
CA LEU A 160 5.74 1.69 18.18
C LEU A 160 6.88 2.43 18.92
N ARG A 161 6.87 3.76 18.82
CA ARG A 161 7.62 4.64 19.73
C ARG A 161 7.04 4.52 21.15
N LYS A 162 7.82 4.93 22.17
CA LYS A 162 7.37 4.98 23.57
C LYS A 162 6.00 5.68 23.75
N ALA A 163 5.77 6.75 22.99
CA ALA A 163 4.50 7.50 23.00
C ALA A 163 3.28 6.70 22.48
N GLY A 164 3.49 5.56 21.83
CA GLY A 164 2.46 4.64 21.37
C GLY A 164 2.24 3.43 22.29
N TRP A 165 3.10 3.21 23.30
CA TRP A 165 3.03 2.02 24.15
C TRP A 165 1.79 2.01 25.06
N GLY A 166 1.27 0.81 25.33
CA GLY A 166 0.13 0.60 26.24
C GLY A 166 -1.21 1.15 25.75
N ARG A 167 -1.30 1.59 24.49
CA ARG A 167 -2.51 2.20 23.91
C ARG A 167 -2.75 1.68 22.51
N VAL A 168 -4.01 1.47 22.15
CA VAL A 168 -4.39 1.24 20.75
C VAL A 168 -4.39 2.61 20.05
N THR A 169 -3.49 2.77 19.08
CA THR A 169 -3.35 4.02 18.32
C THR A 169 -4.57 4.25 17.41
N LYS A 170 -4.79 5.50 16.96
CA LYS A 170 -5.83 5.79 15.98
C LYS A 170 -5.66 4.98 14.68
N PRO A 171 -4.45 4.88 14.08
CA PRO A 171 -4.21 4.00 12.94
C PRO A 171 -4.58 2.54 13.21
N GLN A 172 -4.18 1.97 14.35
CA GLN A 172 -4.56 0.60 14.71
C GLN A 172 -6.07 0.38 14.81
N ARG A 173 -6.80 1.32 15.44
CA ARG A 173 -8.27 1.23 15.49
C ARG A 173 -8.87 1.23 14.09
N TYR A 174 -8.34 2.07 13.21
CA TYR A 174 -8.82 2.17 11.84
C TYR A 174 -8.54 0.90 11.03
N VAL A 175 -7.31 0.37 11.08
CA VAL A 175 -6.94 -0.88 10.41
C VAL A 175 -7.76 -2.06 10.94
N ARG A 176 -8.04 -2.12 12.26
CA ARG A 176 -8.92 -3.14 12.85
C ARG A 176 -10.35 -3.06 12.32
N GLN A 177 -10.89 -1.86 12.14
CA GLN A 177 -12.20 -1.67 11.54
C GLN A 177 -12.21 -2.15 10.08
N LEU A 178 -11.24 -1.71 9.28
CA LEU A 178 -11.11 -2.16 7.89
C LEU A 178 -10.96 -3.68 7.78
N ALA A 179 -10.28 -4.31 8.73
CA ALA A 179 -10.13 -5.76 8.78
C ALA A 179 -11.43 -6.47 9.14
N HIS A 180 -12.19 -5.93 10.10
CA HIS A 180 -13.52 -6.44 10.45
C HIS A 180 -14.47 -6.39 9.25
N ASP A 181 -14.41 -5.30 8.48
CA ASP A 181 -15.25 -5.07 7.30
C ASP A 181 -14.73 -5.79 6.03
N GLY A 182 -13.62 -6.52 6.13
CA GLY A 182 -13.07 -7.33 5.03
C GLY A 182 -12.25 -6.57 3.99
N TYR A 183 -11.92 -5.30 4.21
CA TYR A 183 -11.13 -4.47 3.29
C TYR A 183 -9.61 -4.71 3.39
N ALA A 184 -9.12 -5.11 4.56
CA ALA A 184 -7.69 -5.24 4.83
C ALA A 184 -7.34 -6.42 5.73
N LYS A 185 -6.10 -6.87 5.69
CA LYS A 185 -5.58 -7.93 6.56
C LYS A 185 -4.34 -7.46 7.34
N PRO A 186 -4.46 -7.13 8.63
CA PRO A 186 -3.30 -6.84 9.47
C PRO A 186 -2.47 -8.11 9.67
N LEU A 187 -1.16 -7.97 9.60
CA LEU A 187 -0.19 -9.07 9.72
C LEU A 187 0.99 -8.66 10.60
N PHE A 188 1.60 -9.66 11.23
CA PHE A 188 2.96 -9.55 11.71
C PHE A 188 3.94 -9.62 10.54
N LEU A 189 5.10 -8.97 10.69
CA LEU A 189 6.16 -8.95 9.67
C LEU A 189 6.50 -10.34 9.12
N ARG A 190 6.62 -11.33 10.00
CA ARG A 190 6.95 -12.74 9.65
C ARG A 190 5.90 -13.45 8.80
N GLU A 191 4.68 -12.92 8.71
CA GLU A 191 3.56 -13.54 7.98
C GLU A 191 3.42 -13.00 6.56
N VAL A 192 4.13 -11.90 6.24
CA VAL A 192 4.00 -11.17 4.97
C VAL A 192 4.27 -12.08 3.78
N ASN A 193 5.37 -12.84 3.81
CA ASN A 193 5.74 -13.71 2.69
C ASN A 193 4.63 -14.72 2.37
N GLN A 194 4.19 -15.51 3.36
CA GLN A 194 3.12 -16.49 3.17
C GLN A 194 1.80 -15.85 2.75
N ALA A 195 1.48 -14.67 3.26
CA ALA A 195 0.25 -13.97 2.91
C ALA A 195 0.25 -13.47 1.46
N ILE A 196 1.38 -12.95 0.97
CA ILE A 196 1.55 -12.59 -0.45
C ILE A 196 1.35 -13.82 -1.34
N GLN A 197 2.03 -14.93 -1.03
CA GLN A 197 1.91 -16.17 -1.80
C GLN A 197 0.45 -16.65 -1.87
N ARG A 198 -0.26 -16.65 -0.74
CA ARG A 198 -1.68 -17.04 -0.70
C ARG A 198 -2.57 -16.11 -1.50
N ALA A 199 -2.38 -14.79 -1.40
CA ALA A 199 -3.18 -13.80 -2.13
C ALA A 199 -3.02 -13.95 -3.65
N ILE A 200 -1.80 -14.29 -4.11
CA ILE A 200 -1.50 -14.52 -5.52
C ILE A 200 -2.03 -15.87 -6.01
N ALA A 201 -1.85 -16.94 -5.23
CA ALA A 201 -2.28 -18.29 -5.59
C ALA A 201 -3.80 -18.48 -5.55
N GLN A 202 -4.49 -17.75 -4.67
CA GLN A 202 -5.94 -17.83 -4.49
C GLN A 202 -6.57 -16.44 -4.60
N PRO A 203 -6.69 -15.88 -5.82
CA PRO A 203 -7.32 -14.58 -6.00
C PRO A 203 -8.77 -14.62 -5.51
N ARG A 204 -9.12 -13.68 -4.64
CA ARG A 204 -10.50 -13.48 -4.16
C ARG A 204 -10.94 -12.07 -4.48
N ALA A 205 -12.22 -11.91 -4.77
CA ALA A 205 -12.84 -10.59 -4.84
C ALA A 205 -12.64 -9.89 -3.49
N THR A 206 -12.03 -8.71 -3.51
CA THR A 206 -11.86 -7.87 -2.32
C THR A 206 -12.84 -6.71 -2.44
N PRO A 207 -13.64 -6.41 -1.40
CA PRO A 207 -14.55 -5.28 -1.45
C PRO A 207 -13.76 -3.97 -1.61
N ARG A 208 -14.33 -3.01 -2.34
CA ARG A 208 -13.75 -1.68 -2.47
C ARG A 208 -14.27 -0.75 -1.40
N LEU A 209 -13.37 -0.02 -0.76
CA LEU A 209 -13.78 1.05 0.14
C LEU A 209 -14.25 2.25 -0.69
N ASP A 210 -15.55 2.54 -0.66
CA ASP A 210 -16.12 3.77 -1.26
C ASP A 210 -16.33 4.83 -0.16
N ALA A 211 -15.34 5.69 0.04
CA ALA A 211 -15.44 6.76 1.03
C ALA A 211 -16.46 7.85 0.61
N TYR A 212 -16.77 7.97 -0.68
CA TYR A 212 -17.74 8.93 -1.19
C TYR A 212 -19.18 8.44 -1.05
N ALA A 213 -19.43 7.13 -0.98
CA ALA A 213 -20.77 6.60 -0.71
C ALA A 213 -21.36 7.20 0.58
N ALA A 214 -20.59 7.24 1.66
CA ALA A 214 -21.02 7.82 2.93
C ALA A 214 -21.34 9.32 2.82
N VAL A 215 -20.62 10.06 1.96
CA VAL A 215 -20.88 11.48 1.70
C VAL A 215 -22.14 11.64 0.85
N ARG A 216 -22.28 10.87 -0.24
CA ARG A 216 -23.45 10.91 -1.13
C ARG A 216 -24.72 10.58 -0.38
N ASP A 217 -24.70 9.54 0.45
CA ASP A 217 -25.84 9.14 1.29
C ASP A 217 -26.22 10.23 2.30
N ALA A 218 -25.23 10.91 2.87
CA ALA A 218 -25.50 11.98 3.82
C ALA A 218 -26.06 13.23 3.14
N VAL A 219 -25.53 13.60 1.97
CA VAL A 219 -26.06 14.71 1.16
C VAL A 219 -27.50 14.40 0.72
N ALA A 220 -27.77 13.17 0.28
CA ALA A 220 -29.11 12.75 -0.15
C ALA A 220 -30.15 12.78 0.98
N ARG A 221 -29.76 12.66 2.25
CA ARG A 221 -30.66 12.81 3.40
C ARG A 221 -30.94 14.27 3.79
N LEU A 222 -30.18 15.21 3.21
CA LEU A 222 -30.28 16.64 3.50
C LEU A 222 -30.97 17.43 2.39
N LEU A 223 -31.17 16.80 1.22
CA LEU A 223 -31.95 17.30 0.09
C LEU A 223 -33.37 16.71 0.15
#